data_AF-A0A7W0UD05-F1
#
_entry.id   AF-A0A7W0UD05-F1
#
_cell.length_a   1.000
_cell.length_b   1.000
_cell.length_c   1.000
_cell.angle_alpha   90.00
_cell.angle_beta   90.00
_cell.angle_gamma   90.00
#
_symmetry.space_group_name_H-M   'P 1'
#
loop_
_entity.id
_entity.type
_entity.pdbx_description
1 polymer ?
#
loop_
_entity_poly.entity_id
_entity_poly.type
_entity_poly.pdbx_seq_one_letter_code
_entity_poly.pdbx_strand_id
1 'polypeptide(L)' 'MTCPNCGEDLEGSDADLCPSCSLPIKVMCPNCGEKAPAGDEECPACDAPLTHAVDLL' A
#
# COMPACT_ATOMS: atom_id res chain seq x y z
N MET A 1 2.03 3.57 9.88
CA MET A 1 2.67 2.44 9.16
C MET A 1 4.11 2.83 8.86
N THR A 2 5.01 1.88 8.66
CA THR A 2 6.38 2.18 8.22
C THR A 2 6.61 1.74 6.77
N CYS A 3 7.46 2.48 6.05
CA CYS A 3 7.85 2.09 4.70
C CYS A 3 8.60 0.75 4.73
N PRO A 4 8.13 -0.29 4.02
CA PRO A 4 8.79 -1.60 4.06
C PRO A 4 10.17 -1.60 3.39
N ASN A 5 10.48 -0.58 2.58
CA ASN A 5 11.77 -0.46 1.89
C ASN A 5 12.83 0.31 2.70
N CYS A 6 12.50 1.48 3.23
CA CYS A 6 13.47 2.35 3.91
C CYS A 6 13.22 2.56 5.40
N GLY A 7 12.10 2.07 5.95
CA GLY A 7 11.75 2.21 7.36
C GLY A 7 11.20 3.58 7.79
N GLU A 8 10.98 4.51 6.85
CA GLU A 8 10.38 5.83 7.12
C GLU A 8 9.01 5.68 7.80
N ASP A 9 8.71 6.54 8.76
CA ASP A 9 7.38 6.60 9.37
C ASP A 9 6.40 7.30 8.41
N LEU A 10 5.30 6.63 8.11
CA LEU A 10 4.26 7.08 7.18
C LEU A 10 2.91 7.28 7.89
N GLU A 11 2.89 7.35 9.22
CA GLU A 11 1.67 7.59 9.98
C GLU A 11 1.00 8.91 9.56
N GLY A 12 -0.29 8.85 9.23
CA GLY A 12 -1.06 10.00 8.73
C GLY A 12 -0.70 10.48 7.32
N SER A 13 0.18 9.78 6.59
CA SER A 13 0.52 10.14 5.22
C SER A 13 -0.51 9.62 4.23
N ASP A 14 -1.09 10.52 3.44
CA ASP A 14 -1.97 10.17 2.32
C ASP A 14 -1.22 9.93 1.00
N ALA A 15 0.12 10.03 1.01
CA ALA A 15 0.93 9.88 -0.18
C ALA A 15 0.83 8.46 -0.79
N ASP A 16 0.87 8.39 -2.12
CA ASP A 16 0.97 7.11 -2.85
C ASP A 16 2.42 6.60 -2.88
N LEU A 17 3.40 7.51 -2.74
CA LEU A 17 4.83 7.23 -2.76
C LEU A 17 5.47 7.63 -1.43
N CYS A 18 6.47 6.88 -0.99
CA CYS A 18 7.29 7.23 0.16
C CYS A 18 8.04 8.55 -0.12
N PRO A 19 7.96 9.56 0.77
CA PRO A 19 8.67 10.83 0.57
C PRO A 19 10.20 10.69 0.66
N SER A 20 10.69 9.63 1.31
CA SER A 20 12.11 9.39 1.59
C SER A 20 12.80 8.57 0.48
N CYS A 21 12.15 7.50 0.00
CA CYS A 21 12.73 6.61 -1.03
C CYS A 21 11.96 6.58 -2.37
N SER A 22 10.86 7.31 -2.48
CA SER A 22 10.03 7.43 -3.69
C SER A 22 9.36 6.13 -4.20
N LEU A 23 9.41 5.03 -3.44
CA LEU A 23 8.70 3.80 -3.79
C LEU A 23 7.20 3.88 -3.48
N PRO A 24 6.35 3.15 -4.21
CA PRO A 24 4.93 3.02 -3.90
C PRO A 24 4.72 2.45 -2.50
N ILE A 25 3.84 3.11 -1.73
CA ILE A 25 3.45 2.70 -0.37
C ILE A 25 1.96 2.37 -0.26
N LYS A 26 1.23 2.54 -1.37
CA LYS A 26 -0.17 2.13 -1.51
C LYS A 26 -0.35 1.24 -2.74
N VAL A 27 -1.25 0.29 -2.63
CA VAL A 27 -1.68 -0.61 -3.71
C VAL A 27 -3.17 -0.42 -3.97
N MET A 28 -3.60 -0.61 -5.21
CA MET A 28 -5.02 -0.58 -5.55
C MET A 28 -5.62 -1.97 -5.38
N CYS A 29 -6.71 -2.07 -4.62
CA CYS A 29 -7.42 -3.33 -4.44
C CYS A 29 -8.01 -3.79 -5.79
N PRO A 30 -7.72 -5.01 -6.25
CA PRO A 30 -8.24 -5.51 -7.53
C PRO A 30 -9.74 -5.82 -7.50
N ASN A 31 -10.34 -5.91 -6.30
CA ASN A 31 -11.75 -6.25 -6.13
C ASN A 31 -12.65 -5.00 -6.14
N CYS A 32 -12.31 -3.99 -5.34
CA CYS A 32 -13.14 -2.79 -5.15
C CYS A 32 -12.52 -1.50 -5.71
N GLY A 33 -11.23 -1.50 -6.07
CA GLY A 33 -10.51 -0.32 -6.57
C GLY A 33 -10.02 0.66 -5.50
N GLU A 34 -10.28 0.37 -4.21
CA GLU A 34 -9.81 1.22 -3.11
C GLU A 34 -8.29 1.15 -2.96
N LYS A 35 -7.66 2.25 -2.54
CA LYS A 35 -6.22 2.25 -2.25
C LYS A 35 -5.97 1.79 -0.82
N ALA A 36 -5.14 0.78 -0.66
CA ALA A 36 -4.74 0.25 0.63
C ALA A 36 -3.23 0.39 0.83
N PRO A 37 -2.74 0.40 2.08
CA PRO A 37 -1.31 0.31 2.38
C PRO A 37 -0.68 -0.92 1.71
N ALA A 38 0.50 -0.76 1.10
CA ALA A 38 1.20 -1.87 0.44
C ALA A 38 1.68 -2.97 1.40
N GLY A 39 1.68 -2.71 2.71
CA GLY A 39 2.00 -3.68 3.75
C GLY A 39 0.80 -4.46 4.30
N ASP A 40 -0.42 -4.12 3.89
CA ASP A 40 -1.63 -4.80 4.38
C ASP A 40 -1.89 -6.07 3.56
N GLU A 41 -2.33 -7.13 4.23
CA GLU A 41 -2.68 -8.41 3.57
C GLU A 41 -4.09 -8.37 2.96
N GLU A 42 -4.97 -7.53 3.49
CA GLU A 42 -6.41 -7.45 3.16
C GLU A 42 -6.85 -5.99 2.96
N CYS A 43 -7.84 -5.79 2.09
CA CYS A 43 -8.38 -4.47 1.81
C CYS A 43 -9.28 -4.00 2.96
N PRO A 44 -9.03 -2.83 3.58
CA PRO A 44 -9.82 -2.34 4.69
C PRO A 44 -11.26 -1.94 4.32
N ALA A 45 -11.59 -1.86 3.03
CA ALA A 45 -12.91 -1.48 2.54
C ALA A 45 -13.81 -2.66 2.17
N CYS A 46 -13.23 -3.81 1.79
CA CYS A 46 -14.02 -4.96 1.33
C CYS A 46 -13.48 -6.33 1.79
N ASP A 47 -12.46 -6.34 2.64
CA ASP A 47 -11.82 -7.54 3.21
C ASP A 47 -11.23 -8.51 2.17
N ALA A 48 -11.08 -8.08 0.91
CA ALA A 48 -10.48 -8.90 -0.14
C ALA A 48 -8.94 -8.95 0.00
N PRO A 49 -8.29 -10.08 -0.33
CA PRO A 49 -6.83 -10.20 -0.23
C PRO A 49 -6.11 -9.26 -1.22
N LEU A 50 -5.04 -8.61 -0.74
CA LEU A 50 -4.20 -7.67 -1.50
C LEU A 50 -2.95 -8.33 -2.11
N THR A 51 -2.73 -9.62 -1.84
CA THR A 51 -1.54 -10.39 -2.22
C THR A 51 -1.25 -10.48 -3.73
N HIS A 52 -2.21 -10.13 -4.58
CA HIS A 52 -2.04 -10.10 -6.05
C HIS A 52 -1.73 -8.70 -6.60
N ALA A 53 -1.68 -7.65 -5.77
CA ALA A 53 -1.50 -6.28 -6.25
C ALA A 53 -0.05 -5.90 -6.58
N VAL A 54 0.93 -6.72 -6.20
CA VAL A 54 2.37 -6.48 -6.43
C VAL A 54 2.92 -7.12 -7.72
N ASP A 55 2.14 -7.96 -8.40
CA ASP A 55 2.56 -8.70 -9.60
C ASP A 55 2.00 -8.09 -10.90
N LEU A 56 2.21 -6.78 -11.10
CA LEU A 56 2.12 -6.15 -12.42
C LEU A 56 3.55 -5.80 -12.89
N LEU A 57 4.31 -6.84 -13.24
CA LEU A 57 5.52 -6.77 -14.07
C LEU A 57 5.18 -7.23 -15.48
#